data_AF-A0A3N9UTB8-F1
#
_entry.id   AF-A0A3N9UTB8-F1
#
_cell.length_a   1.000
_cell.length_b   1.000
_cell.length_c   1.000
_cell.angle_alpha   90.00
_cell.angle_beta   90.00
_cell.angle_gamma   90.00
#
_symmetry.space_group_name_H-M   'P 1'
#
loop_
_entity.id
_entity.type
_entity.pdbx_description
1 polymer ?
#
loop_
_entity_poly.entity_id
_entity_poly.type
_entity_poly.pdbx_seq_one_letter_code
_entity_poly.pdbx_strand_id
1 'polypeptide(L)' 'MKCYLCALEKKNTDAVAICIVCGMGVCMDHLVREEIEVWEGGYPFPAKKLKRKLPRILCKPCYSVYHEG' A
#
# COMPACT_ATOMS: atom_id res chain seq x y z
N MET A 1 -8.67 -7.31 13.24
CA MET A 1 -7.35 -6.63 13.32
C MET A 1 -7.56 -5.14 13.48
N LYS A 2 -6.64 -4.41 14.15
CA LYS A 2 -6.80 -2.96 14.44
C LYS A 2 -5.92 -2.11 13.53
N CYS A 3 -6.36 -0.88 13.27
CA CYS A 3 -5.55 0.09 12.53
C CYS A 3 -4.36 0.53 13.38
N TYR A 4 -3.16 0.33 12.86
CA TYR A 4 -1.92 0.65 13.57
C TYR A 4 -1.81 2.14 13.90
N LEU A 5 -2.12 3.02 12.94
CA LEU A 5 -2.04 4.47 13.13
C LEU A 5 -3.06 4.97 14.18
N CYS A 6 -4.29 4.47 14.15
CA CYS A 6 -5.28 4.77 15.20
C CYS A 6 -4.83 4.27 16.58
N ALA A 7 -4.20 3.09 16.65
CA ALA A 7 -3.73 2.54 17.91
C ALA A 7 -2.62 3.39 18.56
N LEU A 8 -1.74 4.03 17.77
CA LEU A 8 -0.75 4.99 18.28
C LEU A 8 -1.42 6.21 18.94
N GLU A 9 -2.58 6.62 18.44
CA GLU A 9 -3.41 7.70 19.03
C GLU A 9 -4.33 7.20 20.15
N LYS A 10 -4.15 5.96 20.64
CA LYS A 10 -5.02 5.30 21.62
C LYS A 10 -6.49 5.17 21.17
N LYS A 11 -6.75 5.25 19.86
CA LYS A 11 -8.07 5.01 19.26
C LYS A 11 -8.23 3.54 18.91
N ASN A 12 -9.43 3.02 19.12
CA ASN A 12 -9.76 1.63 18.83
C ASN A 12 -10.58 1.52 17.54
N THR A 13 -9.89 1.54 16.40
CA THR A 13 -10.52 1.47 15.07
C THR A 13 -10.11 0.17 14.37
N ASP A 14 -11.08 -0.50 13.75
CA ASP A 14 -10.79 -1.72 12.99
C ASP A 14 -10.03 -1.41 11.69
N ALA A 15 -9.07 -2.28 11.38
CA ALA A 15 -8.39 -2.27 10.10
C ALA A 15 -9.25 -2.98 9.04
N VAL A 16 -9.31 -2.39 7.86
CA VAL A 16 -10.04 -2.90 6.69
C VAL A 16 -9.12 -3.41 5.60
N ALA A 17 -7.83 -3.05 5.65
CA ALA A 17 -6.82 -3.45 4.68
C ALA A 17 -5.42 -3.47 5.31
N ILE A 18 -4.45 -4.01 4.56
CA ILE A 18 -3.04 -4.11 4.96
C ILE A 18 -2.19 -3.34 3.94
N CYS A 19 -1.24 -2.53 4.42
CA CYS A 19 -0.26 -1.87 3.57
C CYS A 19 0.67 -2.90 2.93
N ILE A 20 0.79 -2.90 1.60
CA ILE A 20 1.62 -3.86 0.86
C ILE A 20 3.12 -3.71 1.13
N VAL A 21 3.57 -2.52 1.54
CA VAL A 21 5.00 -2.23 1.75
C VAL A 21 5.46 -2.68 3.14
N CYS A 22 4.73 -2.32 4.19
CA CYS A 22 5.17 -2.50 5.57
C CYS A 22 4.32 -3.50 6.38
N GLY A 23 3.21 -4.01 5.85
CA GLY A 23 2.35 -4.98 6.52
C GLY A 23 1.43 -4.43 7.63
N MET A 24 1.38 -3.12 7.84
CA MET A 24 0.48 -2.53 8.86
C MET A 24 -1.00 -2.61 8.45
N GLY A 25 -1.87 -2.97 9.39
CA GLY A 25 -3.32 -2.85 9.22
C GLY A 25 -3.78 -1.39 9.26
N VAL A 26 -4.64 -0.97 8.33
CA VAL A 26 -5.13 0.41 8.20
C VAL A 26 -6.66 0.48 8.06
N CYS A 27 -7.28 1.51 8.64
CA CYS A 27 -8.71 1.82 8.51
C CYS A 27 -8.99 2.66 7.24
N MET A 28 -10.27 2.98 7.00
CA MET A 28 -10.71 3.78 5.84
C MET A 28 -10.06 5.17 5.74
N ASP A 29 -9.69 5.77 6.87
CA ASP A 29 -9.06 7.11 6.90
C ASP A 29 -7.54 7.07 6.66
N HIS A 30 -6.94 5.90 6.90
CA HIS A 30 -5.49 5.72 6.88
C HIS A 30 -5.00 4.91 5.68
N LEU A 31 -5.91 4.36 4.87
CA LEU A 31 -5.56 3.75 3.60
C LEU A 31 -5.41 4.80 2.50
N VAL A 32 -4.53 4.50 1.56
CA VAL A 32 -4.49 5.10 0.23
C VAL A 32 -4.54 3.95 -0.77
N ARG A 33 -5.48 4.04 -1.71
CA ARG A 33 -5.57 3.11 -2.84
C ARG A 33 -4.84 3.73 -4.02
N GLU A 34 -3.81 3.03 -4.49
CA GLU A 34 -2.99 3.47 -5.61
C GLU A 34 -2.98 2.43 -6.72
N GLU A 35 -3.01 2.89 -7.96
CA GLU A 35 -2.85 2.02 -9.13
C GLU A 35 -1.39 1.98 -9.57
N ILE A 36 -0.70 0.89 -9.24
CA ILE A 36 0.70 0.72 -9.64
C ILE A 36 0.82 0.00 -10.98
N GLU A 37 1.90 0.29 -11.67
CA GLU A 37 2.27 -0.38 -12.90
C GLU A 37 2.77 -1.79 -12.61
N VAL A 38 2.39 -2.75 -13.45
CA VAL A 38 2.80 -4.15 -13.31
C VAL A 38 3.79 -4.48 -14.40
N TRP A 39 4.87 -5.13 -14.02
CA TRP A 39 5.89 -5.62 -14.93
C TRP A 39 5.85 -7.15 -14.94
N GLU A 40 5.91 -7.74 -16.13
CA GLU A 40 5.96 -9.18 -16.33
C GLU A 40 7.29 -9.57 -16.97
N GLY A 41 8.00 -10.52 -16.36
CA GLY A 41 9.29 -11.02 -16.83
C GLY A 41 10.16 -11.51 -15.68
N GLY A 42 11.25 -12.20 -16.03
CA GLY A 42 12.22 -12.73 -15.08
C GLY A 42 13.48 -11.87 -14.98
N TYR A 43 14.34 -12.23 -14.04
CA TYR A 43 15.70 -11.71 -13.96
C TYR A 43 16.70 -12.76 -14.49
N PRO A 44 17.66 -12.39 -15.37
CA PRO A 44 17.80 -11.10 -16.07
C PRO A 44 16.87 -11.02 -17.30
N PHE A 45 16.63 -9.78 -17.76
CA PHE A 45 15.61 -9.31 -18.72
C PHE A 45 15.45 -10.15 -20.02
N PRO A 46 14.22 -10.20 -20.61
CA PRO A 46 13.29 -9.07 -20.71
C PRO A 46 12.06 -9.09 -19.78
N ALA A 47 11.90 -8.04 -18.98
CA ALA A 47 10.63 -7.64 -18.38
C ALA A 47 9.91 -6.59 -19.24
N LYS A 48 8.60 -6.75 -19.39
CA LYS A 48 7.71 -5.88 -20.15
C LYS A 48 6.68 -5.26 -19.21
N LYS A 49 6.44 -3.96 -19.39
CA LYS A 49 5.38 -3.24 -18.70
C LYS A 49 4.03 -3.68 -19.25
N LEU A 50 3.13 -4.13 -18.37
CA LEU A 50 1.77 -4.49 -18.72
C LEU A 50 0.90 -3.25 -18.85
N LYS A 51 -0.09 -3.30 -19.75
CA LYS A 51 -1.07 -2.22 -19.93
C LYS A 51 -2.05 -2.09 -18.76
N ARG A 52 -2.27 -3.19 -18.02
CA ARG A 52 -3.15 -3.22 -16.84
C ARG A 52 -2.38 -2.73 -15.61
N LYS A 53 -3.02 -1.87 -14.82
CA LYS A 53 -2.55 -1.51 -13.48
C LYS A 53 -3.19 -2.43 -12.45
N LEU A 54 -2.54 -2.59 -11.30
CA LEU A 54 -3.12 -3.30 -10.17
C LEU A 54 -3.35 -2.34 -9.01
N PRO A 55 -4.55 -2.37 -8.40
CA PRO A 55 -4.80 -1.59 -7.20
C PRO A 55 -3.98 -2.18 -6.05
N ARG A 56 -3.22 -1.34 -5.39
CA ARG A 56 -2.49 -1.65 -4.16
C ARG A 56 -2.96 -0.74 -3.05
N ILE A 57 -2.85 -1.27 -1.83
CA ILE A 57 -3.18 -0.53 -0.62
C ILE A 57 -1.87 -0.12 0.04
N LEU A 58 -1.75 1.17 0.31
CA LEU A 58 -0.66 1.77 1.06
C LEU A 58 -1.23 2.43 2.32
N CYS A 59 -0.43 2.49 3.38
CA CYS A 59 -0.70 3.42 4.47
C CYS A 59 -0.23 4.82 4.06
N LYS A 60 -0.83 5.86 4.64
CA LYS A 60 -0.42 7.26 4.40
C LYS A 60 1.11 7.50 4.49
N PRO A 61 1.85 6.97 5.49
CA PRO A 61 3.30 7.13 5.55
C PRO A 61 4.06 6.48 4.39
N CYS A 62 3.73 5.24 4.01
CA CYS A 62 4.38 4.59 2.87
C CYS A 62 4.04 5.29 1.56
N TYR A 63 2.81 5.80 1.43
CA TYR A 63 2.40 6.59 0.28
C TYR A 63 3.19 7.90 0.17
N SER A 64 3.40 8.65 1.26
CA SER A 64 4.17 9.90 1.18
C SER A 64 5.59 9.64 0.69
N VAL A 65 6.27 8.65 1.27
CA VAL A 65 7.66 8.30 0.88
C VAL A 65 7.73 7.78 -0.56
N TYR A 66 6.73 7.02 -1.02
CA TYR A 66 6.70 6.51 -2.40
C TYR A 66 6.60 7.64 -3.45
N HIS A 67 6.04 8.79 -3.07
CA HIS A 67 5.83 9.96 -3.93
C HIS A 67 6.78 11.13 -3.63
N GLU A 68 7.74 10.97 -2.73
CA GLU A 68 8.74 11.99 -2.39
C GLU A 68 9.89 12.09 -3.43
N GLY A 69 9.74 11.45 -4.60
CA GLY A 69 10.73 11.40 -5.68
C GLY A 69 10.58 12.45 -6.76
#